data_AF-A0A412Y7C4-F1
#
_entry.id   AF-A0A412Y7C4-F1
#
_cell.length_a   1.000
_cell.length_b   1.000
_cell.length_c   1.000
_cell.angle_alpha   90.00
_cell.angle_beta   90.00
_cell.angle_gamma   90.00
#
_symmetry.space_group_name_H-M   'P 1'
#
loop_
_entity.id
_entity.type
_entity.pdbx_description
1 polymer ?
#
loop_
_entity_poly.entity_id
_entity_poly.type
_entity_poly.pdbx_seq_one_letter_code
_entity_poly.pdbx_strand_id
1 'polypeptide(L)'
;MYMVKRLVSLFTLVCLLSACSDNRLEELRKDDSGEQGKAWLTLTISLPSEAVSRSSTGGQGGTDEGTEEGTLNESKVKDAYVIFGKMVEGINRPLKISHIFHVKEFLQVGNTSSLWKATIECEPGYYRVAVIANPGKRIATEGASDQFNNLPVDWNALGMHYVDFGGGEGFDDLEQIWEGGYFLMTTAYTGDPKAYDVNMAAGEQSYLTMEVQRACARFDYKKGKDIYQFPLAVDSVSGSKQTENNVSVTLTHAALMNVSKAFNLFKLIASDEKEGTPVTFYSIETNSNYVYDGDWDFKRMCQLDPALSDRLFFYSSEHLAGRLKYISLSGYDTENYKRLFYCPENTLPGTKAQINAISTAVVFKGSFKVEGVSADNIYYYNRTLYTSIDRLKEALSGEGTDLEDTSDKNLAALGVMRFVKEDGTYPVWYTYWNRHNDNNNPNVMGIMEFAVVRNNIYLLMVNRISSLGLPRPPYEIENPWKPGGNMPDEVPSIMDVTVEVNEWKERILDYEI
;
A
#
# COMPACT_ATOMS: atom_id res chain seq x y z
N MET A 1 -85.00 -32.34 -25.78
CA MET A 1 -85.21 -33.69 -26.35
C MET A 1 -84.07 -34.56 -25.83
N TYR A 2 -84.38 -35.47 -24.89
CA TYR A 2 -83.68 -36.69 -24.42
C TYR A 2 -82.12 -36.75 -24.51
N MET A 3 -81.32 -37.18 -23.53
CA MET A 3 -81.42 -37.82 -22.20
C MET A 3 -79.91 -38.01 -21.82
N VAL A 4 -79.39 -37.91 -20.59
CA VAL A 4 -79.40 -38.91 -19.51
C VAL A 4 -78.54 -38.37 -18.36
N LYS A 5 -79.01 -38.58 -17.13
CA LYS A 5 -78.36 -38.33 -15.84
C LYS A 5 -77.25 -39.34 -15.51
N ARG A 6 -76.27 -38.92 -14.69
CA ARG A 6 -75.73 -39.54 -13.44
C ARG A 6 -74.21 -39.31 -13.35
N LEU A 7 -73.66 -38.56 -12.40
CA LEU A 7 -73.45 -38.78 -10.95
C LEU A 7 -72.43 -39.88 -10.63
N VAL A 8 -71.48 -39.52 -9.73
CA VAL A 8 -70.49 -40.31 -8.96
C VAL A 8 -69.08 -40.44 -9.59
N SER A 9 -68.08 -39.68 -9.10
CA SER A 9 -67.23 -40.09 -7.97
C SER A 9 -66.13 -39.07 -7.66
N LEU A 10 -65.88 -38.95 -6.37
CA LEU A 10 -64.89 -38.16 -5.64
C LEU A 10 -63.50 -38.84 -5.71
N PHE A 11 -62.40 -38.09 -5.88
CA PHE A 11 -61.21 -38.09 -4.99
C PHE A 11 -60.11 -37.11 -5.49
N THR A 12 -59.76 -36.17 -4.63
CA THR A 12 -58.61 -35.24 -4.67
C THR A 12 -57.29 -35.93 -4.31
N LEU A 13 -56.17 -35.62 -5.01
CA LEU A 13 -54.85 -35.32 -4.40
C LEU A 13 -53.80 -34.75 -5.39
N VAL A 14 -53.56 -33.43 -5.30
CA VAL A 14 -52.29 -32.66 -5.14
C VAL A 14 -50.99 -32.96 -5.93
N CYS A 15 -50.48 -31.87 -6.55
CA CYS A 15 -49.11 -31.43 -6.90
C CYS A 15 -48.29 -32.07 -8.05
N LEU A 16 -47.89 -31.24 -9.03
CA LEU A 16 -46.54 -30.62 -9.08
C LEU A 16 -46.46 -29.48 -10.11
N LEU A 17 -45.62 -28.51 -9.80
CA LEU A 17 -45.49 -27.19 -10.41
C LEU A 17 -44.79 -27.20 -11.77
N SER A 18 -45.28 -26.36 -12.66
CA SER A 18 -44.74 -25.99 -13.96
C SER A 18 -44.02 -24.65 -13.89
N ALA A 19 -42.80 -24.56 -14.41
CA ALA A 19 -42.21 -23.30 -14.87
C ALA A 19 -41.29 -23.58 -16.07
N CYS A 20 -41.75 -23.18 -17.25
CA CYS A 20 -40.97 -23.01 -18.47
C CYS A 20 -40.95 -21.51 -18.77
N SER A 21 -39.77 -20.92 -18.97
CA SER A 21 -39.33 -20.43 -20.29
C SER A 21 -38.04 -19.65 -20.10
N ASP A 22 -36.99 -19.99 -20.85
CA ASP A 22 -35.95 -19.02 -21.18
C ASP A 22 -35.69 -19.06 -22.69
N ASN A 23 -35.70 -17.87 -23.28
CA ASN A 23 -35.62 -17.66 -24.71
C ASN A 23 -34.17 -17.79 -25.19
N ARG A 24 -34.01 -18.65 -26.19
CA ARG A 24 -32.78 -18.93 -26.94
C ARG A 24 -32.25 -17.70 -27.69
N LEU A 25 -30.93 -17.54 -27.65
CA LEU A 25 -30.12 -16.99 -28.74
C LEU A 25 -29.72 -18.17 -29.65
N GLU A 26 -30.33 -18.24 -30.84
CA GLU A 26 -29.77 -18.97 -31.99
C GLU A 26 -28.72 -18.04 -32.65
N GLU A 27 -27.64 -18.46 -33.31
CA GLU A 27 -27.35 -19.69 -34.03
C GLU A 27 -25.82 -19.70 -34.27
N LEU A 28 -25.09 -20.66 -33.69
CA LEU A 28 -23.77 -21.07 -34.18
C LEU A 28 -23.91 -22.53 -34.57
N ARG A 29 -23.51 -22.84 -35.80
CA ARG A 29 -23.63 -24.15 -36.45
C ARG A 29 -23.28 -25.30 -35.51
N LYS A 30 -24.18 -26.27 -35.46
CA LYS A 30 -23.92 -27.63 -34.98
C LYS A 30 -22.80 -28.23 -35.81
N ASP A 31 -21.61 -28.35 -35.24
CA ASP A 31 -20.69 -29.42 -35.59
C ASP A 31 -20.90 -30.57 -34.60
N ASP A 32 -21.11 -31.74 -35.17
CA ASP A 32 -21.30 -33.01 -34.50
C ASP A 32 -19.92 -33.67 -34.39
N SER A 33 -19.25 -33.57 -33.23
CA SER A 33 -18.04 -34.35 -32.95
C SER A 33 -17.74 -34.47 -31.45
N GLY A 34 -18.02 -35.66 -30.89
CA GLY A 34 -17.34 -36.25 -29.72
C GLY A 34 -17.50 -35.54 -28.37
N GLU A 35 -17.49 -36.29 -27.27
CA GLU A 35 -17.12 -35.73 -25.97
C GLU A 35 -15.80 -34.95 -26.15
N GLN A 36 -15.81 -33.64 -25.88
CA GLN A 36 -14.55 -32.91 -25.75
C GLN A 36 -13.74 -33.61 -24.65
N GLY A 37 -12.62 -34.24 -25.04
CA GLY A 37 -11.77 -34.93 -24.09
C GLY A 37 -11.28 -33.98 -22.99
N LYS A 38 -10.94 -34.50 -21.82
CA LYS A 38 -10.42 -33.69 -20.70
C LYS A 38 -8.94 -33.39 -20.89
N ALA A 39 -8.46 -32.27 -20.38
CA ALA A 39 -7.04 -31.95 -20.25
C ALA A 39 -6.71 -31.58 -18.78
N TRP A 40 -5.42 -31.64 -18.42
CA TRP A 40 -4.97 -31.30 -17.08
C TRP A 40 -3.87 -30.23 -17.11
N LEU A 41 -4.01 -29.20 -16.27
CA LEU A 41 -2.97 -28.21 -16.02
C LEU A 41 -2.38 -28.44 -14.63
N THR A 42 -1.10 -28.73 -14.52
CA THR A 42 -0.36 -28.61 -13.27
C THR A 42 0.21 -27.20 -13.21
N LEU A 43 -0.39 -26.39 -12.35
CA LEU A 43 0.01 -25.03 -12.08
C LEU A 43 0.98 -25.02 -10.90
N THR A 44 2.13 -24.39 -11.08
CA THR A 44 3.04 -24.02 -10.00
C THR A 44 2.98 -22.51 -9.81
N ILE A 45 2.68 -22.05 -8.59
CA ILE A 45 2.76 -20.65 -8.19
C ILE A 45 4.10 -20.45 -7.48
N SER A 46 4.82 -19.40 -7.87
CA SER A 46 6.08 -18.96 -7.27
C SER A 46 6.04 -17.47 -6.92
N LEU A 47 6.87 -17.05 -5.97
CA LEU A 47 7.23 -15.64 -5.84
C LEU A 47 8.35 -15.30 -6.84
N PRO A 48 8.54 -14.02 -7.21
CA PRO A 48 9.54 -13.62 -8.18
C PRO A 48 10.94 -13.93 -7.65
N SER A 49 11.78 -14.54 -8.49
CA SER A 49 13.17 -14.90 -8.16
C SER A 49 14.20 -13.93 -8.75
N GLU A 50 13.86 -13.24 -9.84
CA GLU A 50 14.68 -12.20 -10.50
C GLU A 50 14.22 -10.79 -10.13
N ALA A 51 15.04 -9.76 -10.39
CA ALA A 51 14.70 -8.37 -10.08
C ALA A 51 13.55 -7.86 -10.95
N VAL A 52 12.50 -7.34 -10.32
CA VAL A 52 11.29 -6.80 -10.97
C VAL A 52 10.97 -5.38 -10.50
N SER A 53 11.66 -4.89 -9.47
CA SER A 53 11.60 -3.53 -8.94
C SER A 53 12.92 -2.81 -9.22
N ARG A 54 12.86 -1.50 -9.44
CA ARG A 54 14.02 -0.64 -9.79
C ARG A 54 14.47 0.28 -8.65
N SER A 55 13.95 0.06 -7.45
CA SER A 55 14.07 0.97 -6.32
C SER A 55 15.52 1.14 -5.87
N SER A 56 15.99 2.38 -5.75
CA SER A 56 17.34 2.68 -5.24
C SER A 56 17.33 3.94 -4.37
N THR A 57 18.13 3.98 -3.31
CA THR A 57 18.15 5.10 -2.33
C THR A 57 19.56 5.58 -1.97
N GLY A 58 20.50 5.50 -2.91
CA GLY A 58 21.90 5.87 -2.65
C GLY A 58 22.08 7.31 -2.12
N GLY A 59 23.17 7.57 -1.40
CA GLY A 59 23.66 8.96 -1.20
C GLY A 59 23.24 9.73 0.06
N GLN A 60 22.23 9.31 0.83
CA GLN A 60 22.00 9.82 2.20
C GLN A 60 22.00 8.72 3.28
N GLY A 61 22.90 7.74 3.11
CA GLY A 61 23.28 6.82 4.20
C GLY A 61 22.70 5.40 4.13
N GLY A 62 22.56 4.82 2.93
CA GLY A 62 22.22 3.41 2.73
C GLY A 62 23.05 2.77 1.61
N THR A 63 23.38 1.49 1.78
CA THR A 63 24.11 0.60 0.85
C THR A 63 23.24 0.17 -0.34
N ASP A 64 23.87 -0.48 -1.34
CA ASP A 64 23.30 -0.98 -2.59
C ASP A 64 21.98 -1.77 -2.43
N GLU A 65 21.18 -1.80 -3.51
CA GLU A 65 19.92 -2.57 -3.64
C GLU A 65 20.01 -3.97 -3.00
N GLY A 66 19.15 -4.25 -2.02
CA GLY A 66 19.13 -5.51 -1.28
C GLY A 66 17.96 -6.43 -1.66
N THR A 67 18.08 -7.70 -1.33
CA THR A 67 16.98 -8.67 -1.40
C THR A 67 16.69 -9.20 0.00
N GLU A 68 15.41 -9.21 0.39
CA GLU A 68 14.96 -9.74 1.68
C GLU A 68 13.98 -10.89 1.48
N GLU A 69 14.19 -11.97 2.24
CA GLU A 69 13.33 -13.14 2.17
C GLU A 69 11.96 -12.89 2.81
N GLY A 70 10.91 -13.27 2.09
CA GLY A 70 9.58 -13.41 2.70
C GLY A 70 9.54 -14.58 3.69
N THR A 71 8.84 -14.39 4.81
CA THR A 71 8.58 -15.48 5.76
C THR A 71 7.61 -16.50 5.14
N LEU A 72 7.59 -17.73 5.67
CA LEU A 72 6.64 -18.77 5.23
C LEU A 72 5.19 -18.27 5.24
N ASN A 73 4.81 -17.49 6.26
CA ASN A 73 3.46 -16.92 6.33
C ASN A 73 3.21 -15.94 5.17
N GLU A 74 4.18 -15.06 4.90
CA GLU A 74 4.07 -14.05 3.83
C GLU A 74 4.08 -14.66 2.43
N SER A 75 4.54 -15.91 2.26
CA SER A 75 4.66 -16.60 0.96
C SER A 75 3.64 -17.72 0.76
N LYS A 76 2.78 -17.99 1.74
CA LYS A 76 1.87 -19.13 1.73
C LYS A 76 0.71 -18.91 0.75
N VAL A 77 0.43 -19.91 -0.10
CA VAL A 77 -0.80 -19.98 -0.90
C VAL A 77 -1.76 -20.95 -0.23
N LYS A 78 -2.88 -20.44 0.27
CA LYS A 78 -3.94 -21.26 0.88
C LYS A 78 -5.02 -21.62 -0.13
N ASP A 79 -5.40 -20.68 -0.97
CA ASP A 79 -6.28 -20.88 -2.12
C ASP A 79 -5.95 -19.87 -3.23
N ALA A 80 -6.48 -20.11 -4.43
CA ALA A 80 -6.33 -19.18 -5.54
C ALA A 80 -7.50 -19.26 -6.52
N TYR A 81 -7.79 -18.13 -7.16
CA TYR A 81 -8.53 -18.11 -8.42
C TYR A 81 -7.55 -18.23 -9.58
N VAL A 82 -7.73 -19.29 -10.38
CA VAL A 82 -7.00 -19.52 -11.61
C VAL A 82 -7.92 -19.20 -12.78
N ILE A 83 -7.59 -18.15 -13.52
CA ILE A 83 -8.46 -17.50 -14.49
C ILE A 83 -7.92 -17.80 -15.89
N PHE A 84 -8.77 -18.38 -16.73
CA PHE A 84 -8.42 -18.71 -18.11
C PHE A 84 -9.10 -17.76 -19.07
N GLY A 85 -8.31 -17.10 -19.91
CA GLY A 85 -8.77 -16.36 -21.07
C GLY A 85 -8.49 -17.18 -22.32
N LYS A 86 -9.53 -17.62 -23.04
CA LYS A 86 -9.35 -18.38 -24.28
C LYS A 86 -8.73 -17.48 -25.35
N MET A 87 -7.61 -17.93 -25.92
CA MET A 87 -6.90 -17.18 -26.96
C MET A 87 -7.73 -17.11 -28.23
N VAL A 88 -7.87 -15.91 -28.79
CA VAL A 88 -8.56 -15.71 -30.07
C VAL A 88 -7.55 -15.75 -31.20
N GLU A 89 -7.75 -16.70 -32.12
CA GLU A 89 -6.91 -16.86 -33.31
C GLU A 89 -6.87 -15.56 -34.13
N GLY A 90 -5.68 -15.18 -34.60
CA GLY A 90 -5.44 -13.94 -35.35
C GLY A 90 -5.37 -12.67 -34.51
N ILE A 91 -5.80 -12.68 -33.25
CA ILE A 91 -5.69 -11.54 -32.31
C ILE A 91 -4.57 -11.78 -31.28
N ASN A 92 -4.18 -13.03 -31.03
CA ASN A 92 -3.11 -13.43 -30.09
C ASN A 92 -3.28 -12.86 -28.67
N ARG A 93 -4.53 -12.72 -28.23
CA ARG A 93 -4.89 -12.38 -26.85
C ARG A 93 -6.32 -12.88 -26.54
N PRO A 94 -6.64 -13.10 -25.27
CA PRO A 94 -8.03 -13.27 -24.84
C PRO A 94 -8.79 -11.94 -24.90
N LEU A 95 -10.10 -12.03 -25.15
CA LEU A 95 -11.03 -10.90 -25.03
C LEU A 95 -11.94 -11.04 -23.80
N LYS A 96 -12.31 -12.28 -23.45
CA LYS A 96 -13.16 -12.59 -22.32
C LYS A 96 -12.51 -13.65 -21.45
N ILE A 97 -12.92 -13.67 -20.18
CA ILE A 97 -12.66 -14.80 -19.30
C ILE A 97 -13.52 -15.98 -19.77
N SER A 98 -12.88 -17.12 -19.96
CA SER A 98 -13.50 -18.40 -20.34
C SER A 98 -13.89 -19.21 -19.12
N HIS A 99 -12.98 -19.32 -18.14
CA HIS A 99 -13.19 -20.08 -16.91
C HIS A 99 -12.50 -19.40 -15.74
N ILE A 100 -13.05 -19.59 -14.54
CA ILE A 100 -12.41 -19.24 -13.28
C ILE A 100 -12.52 -20.47 -12.38
N PHE A 101 -11.38 -20.97 -11.93
CA PHE A 101 -11.30 -22.12 -11.02
C PHE A 101 -10.94 -21.62 -9.62
N HIS A 102 -11.76 -21.96 -8.61
CA HIS A 102 -11.38 -21.78 -7.21
C HIS A 102 -10.61 -23.00 -6.73
N VAL A 103 -9.30 -22.90 -6.68
CA VAL A 103 -8.43 -23.96 -6.19
C VAL A 103 -8.22 -23.76 -4.69
N LYS A 104 -8.85 -24.60 -3.87
CA LYS A 104 -8.85 -24.49 -2.39
C LYS A 104 -7.69 -25.20 -1.71
N GLU A 105 -6.90 -25.99 -2.45
CA GLU A 105 -5.80 -26.76 -1.91
C GLU A 105 -4.57 -26.66 -2.82
N PHE A 106 -3.50 -26.08 -2.29
CA PHE A 106 -2.19 -26.09 -2.91
C PHE A 106 -1.22 -26.92 -2.07
N LEU A 107 -0.43 -27.74 -2.74
CA LEU A 107 0.63 -28.52 -2.12
C LEU A 107 1.94 -27.74 -2.21
N GLN A 108 2.61 -27.56 -1.07
CA GLN A 108 3.95 -27.01 -1.05
C GLN A 108 4.90 -27.94 -1.82
N VAL A 109 5.76 -27.37 -2.66
CA VAL A 109 6.77 -28.13 -3.41
C VAL A 109 8.07 -28.13 -2.62
N GLY A 110 8.55 -29.32 -2.25
CA GLY A 110 9.80 -29.48 -1.51
C GLY A 110 9.79 -28.78 -0.15
N ASN A 111 10.97 -28.32 0.28
CA ASN A 111 11.14 -27.51 1.50
C ASN A 111 11.17 -25.99 1.20
N THR A 112 10.94 -25.60 -0.05
CA THR A 112 10.90 -24.20 -0.50
C THR A 112 9.64 -23.51 -0.01
N SER A 113 9.78 -22.33 0.59
CA SER A 113 8.67 -21.62 1.26
C SER A 113 7.75 -20.88 0.29
N SER A 114 8.14 -20.73 -0.99
CA SER A 114 7.36 -19.97 -1.98
C SER A 114 6.74 -20.78 -3.13
N LEU A 115 7.03 -22.08 -3.25
CA LEU A 115 6.54 -22.91 -4.35
C LEU A 115 5.30 -23.71 -3.96
N TRP A 116 4.20 -23.49 -4.69
CA TRP A 116 2.89 -24.08 -4.41
C TRP A 116 2.28 -24.66 -5.69
N LYS A 117 1.87 -25.93 -5.67
CA LYS A 117 1.32 -26.60 -6.86
C LYS A 117 -0.10 -27.10 -6.67
N ALA A 118 -0.86 -27.09 -7.76
CA ALA A 118 -2.15 -27.75 -7.87
C ALA A 118 -2.38 -28.26 -9.30
N THR A 119 -3.24 -29.26 -9.45
CA THR A 119 -3.66 -29.77 -10.77
C THR A 119 -5.13 -29.45 -10.99
N ILE A 120 -5.44 -28.88 -12.16
CA ILE A 120 -6.78 -28.45 -12.58
C ILE A 120 -7.17 -29.29 -13.78
N GLU A 121 -8.35 -29.90 -13.73
CA GLU A 121 -8.99 -30.54 -14.88
C GLU A 121 -9.81 -29.50 -15.64
N CYS A 122 -9.67 -29.44 -16.96
CA CYS A 122 -10.29 -28.42 -17.79
C CYS A 122 -10.48 -28.87 -19.25
N GLU A 123 -11.14 -28.02 -20.05
CA GLU A 123 -11.30 -28.24 -21.49
C GLU A 123 -9.97 -27.99 -22.23
N PRO A 124 -9.65 -28.80 -23.26
CA PRO A 124 -8.52 -28.57 -24.16
C PRO A 124 -8.67 -27.23 -24.89
N GLY A 125 -7.52 -26.59 -25.15
CA GLY A 125 -7.48 -25.33 -25.87
C GLY A 125 -6.22 -24.54 -25.58
N TYR A 126 -6.15 -23.38 -26.23
CA TYR A 126 -5.07 -22.42 -26.04
C TYR A 126 -5.57 -21.26 -25.17
N TYR A 127 -4.96 -21.09 -24.00
CA TYR A 127 -5.41 -20.14 -22.99
C TYR A 127 -4.27 -19.26 -22.51
N ARG A 128 -4.58 -18.02 -22.16
CA ARG A 128 -3.77 -17.22 -21.26
C ARG A 128 -4.28 -17.39 -19.83
N VAL A 129 -3.38 -17.53 -18.88
CA VAL A 129 -3.69 -17.77 -17.48
C VAL A 129 -3.36 -16.55 -16.64
N ALA A 130 -4.21 -16.22 -15.67
CA ALA A 130 -3.94 -15.28 -14.60
C ALA A 130 -4.26 -15.92 -13.25
N VAL A 131 -3.58 -15.48 -12.20
CA VAL A 131 -3.71 -16.03 -10.84
C VAL A 131 -3.98 -14.89 -9.86
N ILE A 132 -4.96 -15.13 -8.98
CA ILE A 132 -5.21 -14.34 -7.77
C ILE A 132 -5.11 -15.32 -6.59
N ALA A 133 -3.99 -15.32 -5.89
CA ALA A 133 -3.77 -16.16 -4.72
C ALA A 133 -4.19 -15.42 -3.44
N ASN A 134 -4.78 -16.17 -2.51
CA ASN A 134 -5.37 -15.67 -1.27
C ASN A 134 -6.30 -14.45 -1.50
N PRO A 135 -7.28 -14.56 -2.41
CA PRO A 135 -8.14 -13.45 -2.83
C PRO A 135 -8.88 -12.79 -1.66
N GLY A 136 -9.29 -13.57 -0.65
CA GLY A 136 -10.13 -13.05 0.42
C GLY A 136 -11.51 -12.62 -0.07
N LYS A 137 -12.38 -12.25 0.86
CA LYS A 137 -13.81 -12.04 0.57
C LYS A 137 -14.09 -10.80 -0.29
N ARG A 138 -13.22 -9.78 -0.25
CA ARG A 138 -13.41 -8.56 -1.04
C ARG A 138 -13.12 -8.76 -2.52
N ILE A 139 -12.13 -9.57 -2.85
CA ILE A 139 -11.72 -9.78 -4.25
C ILE A 139 -12.67 -10.73 -4.96
N ALA A 140 -13.07 -11.82 -4.31
CA ALA A 140 -14.12 -12.66 -4.86
C ALA A 140 -14.84 -13.46 -3.77
N THR A 141 -16.16 -13.56 -3.94
CA THR A 141 -17.02 -14.50 -3.21
C THR A 141 -17.66 -15.43 -4.23
N GLU A 142 -17.73 -16.71 -3.88
CA GLU A 142 -18.50 -17.71 -4.62
C GLU A 142 -19.98 -17.31 -4.48
N GLY A 143 -20.57 -16.75 -5.54
CA GLY A 143 -22.00 -16.42 -5.57
C GLY A 143 -22.86 -17.69 -5.60
N ALA A 144 -24.17 -17.57 -5.35
CA ALA A 144 -25.11 -18.70 -5.40
C ALA A 144 -25.27 -19.34 -6.80
N SER A 145 -24.58 -18.82 -7.82
CA SER A 145 -24.66 -19.18 -9.24
C SER A 145 -23.31 -19.57 -9.87
N ASP A 146 -22.30 -19.90 -9.07
CA ASP A 146 -20.90 -20.14 -9.52
C ASP A 146 -20.27 -18.93 -10.26
N GLN A 147 -20.90 -17.76 -10.18
CA GLN A 147 -20.34 -16.50 -10.67
C GLN A 147 -19.54 -15.82 -9.55
N PHE A 148 -18.33 -15.39 -9.88
CA PHE A 148 -17.51 -14.57 -9.00
C PHE A 148 -18.02 -13.13 -9.07
N ASN A 149 -18.95 -12.80 -8.18
CA ASN A 149 -19.75 -11.57 -8.23
C ASN A 149 -18.94 -10.26 -8.30
N ASN A 150 -17.66 -10.29 -7.92
CA ASN A 150 -16.79 -9.12 -7.88
C ASN A 150 -15.73 -9.09 -9.00
N LEU A 151 -15.57 -10.14 -9.81
CA LEU A 151 -14.59 -10.15 -10.91
C LEU A 151 -15.28 -9.83 -12.26
N PRO A 152 -14.64 -9.04 -13.15
CA PRO A 152 -15.21 -8.71 -14.44
C PRO A 152 -15.14 -9.89 -15.40
N VAL A 153 -16.03 -9.95 -16.38
CA VAL A 153 -16.04 -10.99 -17.43
C VAL A 153 -15.09 -10.70 -18.60
N ASP A 154 -14.65 -9.46 -18.76
CA ASP A 154 -13.73 -9.02 -19.82
C ASP A 154 -12.27 -9.13 -19.35
N TRP A 155 -11.39 -9.61 -20.22
CA TRP A 155 -10.00 -9.86 -19.87
C TRP A 155 -9.20 -8.59 -19.61
N ASN A 156 -9.43 -7.52 -20.37
CA ASN A 156 -8.74 -6.26 -20.14
C ASN A 156 -9.29 -5.59 -18.86
N ALA A 157 -10.60 -5.66 -18.65
CA ALA A 157 -11.22 -5.17 -17.42
C ALA A 157 -10.70 -5.90 -16.17
N LEU A 158 -10.36 -7.20 -16.27
CA LEU A 158 -9.71 -7.94 -15.18
C LEU A 158 -8.37 -7.31 -14.79
N GLY A 159 -7.53 -7.00 -15.78
CA GLY A 159 -6.26 -6.32 -15.56
C GLY A 159 -6.39 -4.93 -14.92
N MET A 160 -7.49 -4.24 -15.25
CA MET A 160 -7.83 -2.92 -14.72
C MET A 160 -8.71 -2.98 -13.48
N HIS A 161 -8.89 -4.16 -12.88
CA HIS A 161 -9.80 -4.31 -11.76
C HIS A 161 -9.27 -3.58 -10.53
N TYR A 162 -10.11 -2.71 -9.98
CA TYR A 162 -9.78 -1.84 -8.85
C TYR A 162 -10.42 -2.36 -7.57
N VAL A 163 -9.64 -2.42 -6.50
CA VAL A 163 -10.08 -2.91 -5.19
C VAL A 163 -10.18 -1.75 -4.23
N ASP A 164 -11.38 -1.46 -3.74
CA ASP A 164 -11.64 -0.32 -2.86
C ASP A 164 -11.98 -0.76 -1.43
N PHE A 165 -11.32 -0.12 -0.46
CA PHE A 165 -11.57 -0.26 0.96
C PHE A 165 -12.20 0.93 1.68
N GLY A 166 -12.47 2.01 0.96
CA GLY A 166 -13.12 3.21 1.50
C GLY A 166 -14.59 3.03 1.90
N GLY A 167 -15.31 2.05 1.35
CA GLY A 167 -16.69 1.73 1.72
C GLY A 167 -16.78 0.55 2.69
N GLY A 168 -17.32 0.74 3.91
CA GLY A 168 -17.60 -0.36 4.87
C GLY A 168 -16.64 -0.44 6.08
N GLU A 169 -16.19 -1.66 6.42
CA GLU A 169 -15.42 -2.04 7.63
C GLU A 169 -14.08 -1.30 7.86
N GLY A 170 -13.65 -0.45 6.90
CA GLY A 170 -12.53 0.47 7.06
C GLY A 170 -11.15 -0.18 7.02
N PHE A 171 -10.18 0.45 7.70
CA PHE A 171 -8.76 0.06 7.70
C PHE A 171 -8.51 -1.37 8.21
N ASP A 172 -9.33 -1.87 9.14
CA ASP A 172 -9.17 -3.22 9.70
C ASP A 172 -9.45 -4.33 8.67
N ASP A 173 -10.30 -4.09 7.66
CA ASP A 173 -10.55 -5.04 6.57
C ASP A 173 -9.42 -5.01 5.53
N LEU A 174 -8.85 -3.82 5.31
CA LEU A 174 -7.61 -3.69 4.54
C LEU A 174 -6.46 -4.46 5.25
N GLU A 175 -6.40 -4.49 6.57
CA GLU A 175 -5.36 -5.28 7.25
C GLU A 175 -5.54 -6.80 7.10
N GLN A 176 -6.76 -7.29 6.92
CA GLN A 176 -7.03 -8.72 6.81
C GLN A 176 -6.42 -9.36 5.54
N ILE A 177 -6.12 -8.58 4.49
CA ILE A 177 -5.54 -9.13 3.25
C ILE A 177 -4.03 -9.45 3.35
N TRP A 178 -3.40 -9.22 4.51
CA TRP A 178 -2.00 -9.55 4.78
C TRP A 178 -1.77 -10.17 6.17
N GLU A 179 -2.79 -10.84 6.71
CA GLU A 179 -2.73 -11.49 8.03
C GLU A 179 -2.75 -13.01 7.97
N GLY A 180 -2.26 -13.66 9.04
CA GLY A 180 -2.42 -15.10 9.26
C GLY A 180 -1.84 -16.01 8.18
N GLY A 181 -0.91 -15.51 7.37
CA GLY A 181 -0.37 -16.18 6.19
C GLY A 181 -1.37 -16.36 5.05
N TYR A 182 -2.20 -15.34 4.82
CA TYR A 182 -3.19 -15.23 3.75
C TYR A 182 -2.94 -13.90 3.00
N PHE A 183 -1.77 -13.76 2.40
CA PHE A 183 -1.37 -12.52 1.71
C PHE A 183 -1.95 -12.51 0.31
N LEU A 184 -2.75 -11.50 -0.03
CA LEU A 184 -3.24 -11.31 -1.40
C LEU A 184 -2.05 -11.16 -2.36
N MET A 185 -1.99 -12.04 -3.35
CA MET A 185 -0.97 -12.03 -4.38
C MET A 185 -1.61 -12.17 -5.75
N THR A 186 -1.07 -11.46 -6.75
CA THR A 186 -1.56 -11.52 -8.13
C THR A 186 -0.42 -11.71 -9.10
N THR A 187 -0.72 -12.22 -10.30
CA THR A 187 0.30 -12.49 -11.32
C THR A 187 1.25 -11.31 -11.52
N ALA A 188 2.55 -11.60 -11.41
CA ALA A 188 3.64 -10.69 -11.71
C ALA A 188 4.06 -10.93 -13.17
N TYR A 189 3.60 -10.06 -14.08
CA TYR A 189 3.96 -10.17 -15.49
C TYR A 189 5.34 -9.59 -15.77
N THR A 190 6.14 -10.31 -16.56
CA THR A 190 7.56 -10.00 -16.79
C THR A 190 7.86 -9.46 -18.20
N GLY A 191 6.87 -8.84 -18.86
CA GLY A 191 7.08 -8.24 -20.20
C GLY A 191 6.73 -9.14 -21.38
N ASP A 192 6.68 -10.46 -21.21
CA ASP A 192 6.26 -11.41 -22.24
C ASP A 192 4.92 -12.07 -21.89
N PRO A 193 3.79 -11.64 -22.48
CA PRO A 193 2.49 -12.26 -22.26
C PRO A 193 2.44 -13.75 -22.62
N LYS A 194 3.31 -14.24 -23.51
CA LYS A 194 3.34 -15.65 -23.93
C LYS A 194 3.85 -16.59 -22.85
N ALA A 195 4.63 -16.09 -21.89
CA ALA A 195 5.09 -16.86 -20.75
C ALA A 195 3.92 -17.36 -19.87
N TYR A 196 2.73 -16.77 -20.04
CA TYR A 196 1.51 -17.06 -19.30
C TYR A 196 0.47 -17.79 -20.15
N ASP A 197 0.86 -18.20 -21.37
CA ASP A 197 -0.01 -18.95 -22.26
C ASP A 197 0.25 -20.47 -22.13
N VAL A 198 -0.80 -21.27 -22.21
CA VAL A 198 -0.71 -22.74 -22.20
C VAL A 198 -1.60 -23.33 -23.30
N ASN A 199 -1.04 -24.28 -24.04
CA ASN A 199 -1.77 -25.07 -25.03
C ASN A 199 -2.02 -26.47 -24.46
N MET A 200 -3.29 -26.79 -24.21
CA MET A 200 -3.71 -28.02 -23.57
C MET A 200 -4.38 -28.94 -24.58
N ALA A 201 -3.85 -30.14 -24.76
CA ALA A 201 -4.41 -31.16 -25.62
C ALA A 201 -5.27 -32.17 -24.84
N ALA A 202 -6.28 -32.73 -25.51
CA ALA A 202 -7.14 -33.75 -24.92
C ALA A 202 -6.34 -35.00 -24.51
N GLY A 203 -6.52 -35.44 -23.27
CA GLY A 203 -5.82 -36.59 -22.71
C GLY A 203 -4.42 -36.27 -22.15
N GLU A 204 -3.95 -35.02 -22.24
CA GLU A 204 -2.59 -34.65 -21.89
C GLU A 204 -2.49 -33.79 -20.63
N GLN A 205 -1.32 -33.89 -19.98
CA GLN A 205 -0.91 -33.07 -18.86
C GLN A 205 -0.02 -31.93 -19.36
N SER A 206 -0.43 -30.70 -19.08
CA SER A 206 0.34 -29.49 -19.31
C SER A 206 0.89 -28.93 -18.00
N TYR A 207 1.94 -28.13 -18.08
CA TYR A 207 2.62 -27.51 -16.94
C TYR A 207 2.78 -26.02 -17.20
N LEU A 208 2.49 -25.22 -16.18
CA LEU A 208 2.72 -23.78 -16.22
C LEU A 208 3.20 -23.30 -14.85
N THR A 209 4.24 -22.48 -14.85
CA THR A 209 4.69 -21.77 -13.65
C THR A 209 4.24 -20.31 -13.76
N MET A 210 3.60 -19.81 -12.71
CA MET A 210 3.08 -18.46 -12.63
C MET A 210 3.75 -17.75 -11.45
N GLU A 211 4.52 -16.71 -11.75
CA GLU A 211 4.99 -15.80 -10.72
C GLU A 211 3.84 -14.91 -10.23
N VAL A 212 3.74 -14.75 -8.91
CA VAL A 212 2.81 -13.84 -8.26
C VAL A 212 3.56 -12.88 -7.35
N GLN A 213 3.03 -11.67 -7.16
CA GLN A 213 3.59 -10.65 -6.28
C GLN A 213 2.54 -10.23 -5.25
N ARG A 214 2.99 -9.86 -4.05
CA ARG A 214 2.11 -9.36 -2.99
C ARG A 214 1.47 -8.03 -3.41
N ALA A 215 0.19 -7.85 -3.07
CA ALA A 215 -0.54 -6.61 -3.30
C ALA A 215 -0.26 -5.52 -2.23
N CYS A 216 0.77 -5.71 -1.41
CA CYS A 216 1.22 -4.76 -0.40
C CYS A 216 2.74 -4.62 -0.41
N ALA A 217 3.23 -3.56 0.21
CA ALA A 217 4.60 -3.38 0.63
C ALA A 217 4.73 -3.58 2.15
N ARG A 218 5.97 -3.77 2.60
CA ARG A 218 6.32 -3.92 4.01
C ARG A 218 7.23 -2.78 4.45
N PHE A 219 7.00 -2.26 5.64
CA PHE A 219 7.90 -1.33 6.31
C PHE A 219 8.50 -2.04 7.50
N ASP A 220 9.82 -2.06 7.58
CA ASP A 220 10.55 -2.54 8.74
C ASP A 220 11.29 -1.36 9.37
N TYR A 221 11.53 -1.44 10.68
CA TYR A 221 12.22 -0.39 11.41
C TYR A 221 13.24 -0.97 12.37
N LYS A 222 14.37 -0.28 12.50
CA LYS A 222 15.28 -0.41 13.64
C LYS A 222 15.57 0.99 14.17
N LYS A 223 15.83 1.08 15.47
CA LYS A 223 16.25 2.36 16.05
C LYS A 223 17.65 2.71 15.53
N GLY A 224 17.87 3.94 15.10
CA GLY A 224 19.25 4.42 14.97
C GLY A 224 19.85 4.72 16.34
N LYS A 225 19.04 5.27 17.26
CA LYS A 225 19.42 5.57 18.66
C LYS A 225 18.21 5.45 19.59
N ASP A 226 18.46 5.16 20.87
CA ASP A 226 17.42 5.23 21.91
C ASP A 226 17.07 6.68 22.28
N ILE A 227 18.07 7.58 22.24
CA ILE A 227 17.92 9.00 22.55
C ILE A 227 18.66 9.82 21.50
N TYR A 228 17.98 10.80 20.92
CA TYR A 228 18.57 11.78 20.02
C TYR A 228 18.81 13.07 20.79
N GLN A 229 20.05 13.55 20.78
CA GLN A 229 20.44 14.75 21.50
C GLN A 229 21.00 15.82 20.57
N PHE A 230 20.69 17.08 20.86
CA PHE A 230 21.21 18.23 20.15
C PHE A 230 21.13 19.48 21.05
N PRO A 231 21.98 20.50 20.80
CA PRO A 231 21.93 21.74 21.56
C PRO A 231 20.83 22.69 21.04
N LEU A 232 20.14 23.36 21.96
CA LEU A 232 19.30 24.53 21.69
C LEU A 232 19.58 25.64 22.69
N ALA A 233 19.56 26.89 22.22
CA ALA A 233 19.60 28.04 23.12
C ALA A 233 18.33 28.04 24.00
N VAL A 234 18.49 28.37 25.27
CA VAL A 234 17.37 28.59 26.19
C VAL A 234 17.50 30.02 26.70
N ASP A 235 16.38 30.73 26.78
CA ASP A 235 16.32 32.08 27.33
C ASP A 235 17.08 32.13 28.65
N SER A 236 18.07 33.03 28.69
CA SER A 236 19.10 32.99 29.72
C SER A 236 18.48 33.14 31.11
N VAL A 237 18.50 32.06 31.89
CA VAL A 237 18.75 32.20 33.32
C VAL A 237 20.17 32.73 33.41
N SER A 238 20.33 33.99 33.82
CA SER A 238 21.62 34.65 34.01
C SER A 238 22.72 33.67 34.44
N GLY A 239 23.69 33.39 33.56
CA GLY A 239 24.88 32.57 33.87
C GLY A 239 24.91 31.13 33.36
N SER A 240 23.93 30.65 32.57
CA SER A 240 24.04 29.32 31.96
C SER A 240 25.08 29.30 30.83
N LYS A 241 26.15 28.51 31.00
CA LYS A 241 27.00 28.09 29.87
C LYS A 241 26.11 27.36 28.87
N GLN A 242 26.29 27.59 27.56
CA GLN A 242 25.70 26.68 26.57
C GLN A 242 26.18 25.27 26.89
N THR A 243 25.28 24.43 27.38
CA THR A 243 25.55 23.01 27.54
C THR A 243 25.44 22.36 26.17
N GLU A 244 26.49 21.66 25.76
CA GLU A 244 26.40 20.77 24.61
C GLU A 244 25.28 19.76 24.89
N ASN A 245 24.36 19.56 23.93
CA ASN A 245 23.32 18.52 23.98
C ASN A 245 22.29 18.62 25.13
N ASN A 246 21.82 19.83 25.43
CA ASN A 246 20.80 20.07 26.46
C ASN A 246 19.38 19.57 26.13
N VAL A 247 19.08 19.20 24.88
CA VAL A 247 17.80 18.61 24.48
C VAL A 247 17.96 17.12 24.23
N SER A 248 17.04 16.32 24.77
CA SER A 248 16.96 14.87 24.56
C SER A 248 15.58 14.48 24.05
N VAL A 249 15.52 13.83 22.89
CA VAL A 249 14.30 13.34 22.25
C VAL A 249 14.29 11.81 22.28
N THR A 250 13.16 11.22 22.67
CA THR A 250 12.92 9.77 22.60
C THR A 250 11.69 9.51 21.75
N LEU A 251 11.85 8.70 20.70
CA LEU A 251 10.74 8.22 19.88
C LEU A 251 10.08 7.02 20.56
N THR A 252 8.75 7.04 20.69
CA THR A 252 8.00 6.04 21.46
C THR A 252 6.99 5.28 20.62
N HIS A 253 6.46 5.89 19.57
CA HIS A 253 5.46 5.28 18.70
C HIS A 253 5.69 5.67 17.24
N ALA A 254 5.17 4.87 16.32
CA ALA A 254 5.08 5.20 14.91
C ALA A 254 3.67 4.90 14.39
N ALA A 255 3.25 5.55 13.31
CA ALA A 255 2.02 5.23 12.59
C ALA A 255 2.16 5.53 11.10
N LEU A 256 1.39 4.87 10.24
CA LEU A 256 1.23 5.28 8.85
C LEU A 256 0.23 6.43 8.73
N MET A 257 0.49 7.33 7.79
CA MET A 257 -0.39 8.44 7.38
C MET A 257 -0.51 8.41 5.85
N ASN A 258 -1.65 8.86 5.32
CA ASN A 258 -2.00 8.79 3.90
C ASN A 258 -1.93 7.36 3.33
N VAL A 259 -2.60 6.40 3.99
CA VAL A 259 -2.64 5.02 3.50
C VAL A 259 -3.75 4.86 2.46
N SER A 260 -3.43 4.43 1.24
CA SER A 260 -4.41 4.30 0.16
C SER A 260 -5.61 3.45 0.59
N LYS A 261 -6.82 3.95 0.36
CA LYS A 261 -8.05 3.17 0.57
C LYS A 261 -8.19 2.07 -0.45
N ALA A 262 -7.51 2.17 -1.58
CA ALA A 262 -7.76 1.33 -2.72
C ALA A 262 -6.52 1.19 -3.59
N PHE A 263 -6.49 0.18 -4.44
CA PHE A 263 -5.37 -0.12 -5.33
C PHE A 263 -5.81 -0.98 -6.52
N ASN A 264 -5.01 -1.01 -7.59
CA ASN A 264 -5.23 -1.93 -8.71
C ASN A 264 -4.90 -3.37 -8.32
N LEU A 265 -5.78 -4.33 -8.63
CA LEU A 265 -5.58 -5.73 -8.28
C LEU A 265 -4.28 -6.30 -8.88
N PHE A 266 -4.00 -5.97 -10.14
CA PHE A 266 -2.74 -6.25 -10.82
C PHE A 266 -1.89 -4.97 -10.87
N LYS A 267 -0.56 -5.13 -10.79
CA LYS A 267 0.37 -4.00 -10.99
C LYS A 267 0.22 -3.50 -12.42
N LEU A 268 -0.12 -2.22 -12.58
CA LEU A 268 -0.22 -1.56 -13.88
C LEU A 268 1.00 -0.67 -14.09
N ILE A 269 1.48 -0.60 -15.33
CA ILE A 269 2.58 0.28 -15.73
C ILE A 269 2.08 1.29 -16.76
N ALA A 270 2.42 2.55 -16.54
CA ALA A 270 2.28 3.64 -17.50
C ALA A 270 3.65 4.04 -18.03
N SER A 271 3.79 4.25 -19.34
CA SER A 271 5.08 4.63 -19.93
C SER A 271 5.55 6.04 -19.55
N ASP A 272 4.62 6.92 -19.19
CA ASP A 272 4.87 8.29 -18.73
C ASP A 272 3.70 8.78 -17.85
N GLU A 273 3.81 10.00 -17.34
CA GLU A 273 2.82 10.63 -16.46
C GLU A 273 1.72 11.40 -17.20
N LYS A 274 1.60 11.31 -18.53
CA LYS A 274 0.60 12.08 -19.27
C LYS A 274 -0.80 11.51 -19.07
N GLU A 275 -1.79 12.40 -19.04
CA GLU A 275 -3.20 12.00 -19.00
C GLU A 275 -3.57 11.22 -20.26
N GLY A 276 -4.28 10.11 -20.09
CA GLY A 276 -4.69 9.23 -21.20
C GLY A 276 -3.60 8.29 -21.73
N THR A 277 -2.40 8.28 -21.15
CA THR A 277 -1.37 7.29 -21.49
C THR A 277 -1.91 5.88 -21.24
N PRO A 278 -1.88 4.98 -22.25
CA PRO A 278 -2.33 3.61 -22.06
C PRO A 278 -1.49 2.90 -21.00
N VAL A 279 -2.18 2.15 -20.15
CA VAL A 279 -1.55 1.36 -19.09
C VAL A 279 -1.70 -0.12 -19.36
N THR A 280 -0.75 -0.90 -18.88
CA THR A 280 -0.79 -2.35 -19.04
C THR A 280 -0.15 -3.04 -17.84
N PHE A 281 -0.74 -4.16 -17.43
CA PHE A 281 -0.15 -5.01 -16.41
C PHE A 281 0.86 -6.00 -17.00
N TYR A 282 1.10 -6.00 -18.33
CA TYR A 282 2.09 -6.87 -18.97
C TYR A 282 3.50 -6.27 -18.98
N SER A 283 3.63 -4.96 -18.80
CA SER A 283 4.92 -4.27 -18.84
C SER A 283 5.68 -4.38 -17.52
N ILE A 284 6.99 -4.22 -17.61
CA ILE A 284 7.89 -4.18 -16.44
C ILE A 284 8.17 -2.73 -16.03
N GLU A 285 8.53 -2.55 -14.77
CA GLU A 285 8.97 -1.27 -14.23
C GLU A 285 10.37 -0.91 -14.78
N THR A 286 10.60 0.36 -15.12
CA THR A 286 11.86 0.90 -15.62
C THR A 286 12.11 2.31 -15.07
N ASN A 287 13.35 2.78 -15.12
CA ASN A 287 13.74 4.10 -14.57
C ASN A 287 13.01 5.30 -15.18
N SER A 288 12.31 5.11 -16.29
CA SER A 288 11.59 6.18 -17.00
C SER A 288 10.07 6.04 -16.95
N ASN A 289 9.55 4.97 -16.35
CA ASN A 289 8.11 4.69 -16.35
C ASN A 289 7.54 4.76 -14.93
N TYR A 290 6.23 4.54 -14.83
CA TYR A 290 5.50 4.65 -13.60
C TYR A 290 4.73 3.37 -13.32
N VAL A 291 4.72 2.95 -12.06
CA VAL A 291 3.64 2.13 -11.53
C VAL A 291 2.41 3.02 -11.48
N TYR A 292 1.32 2.54 -12.06
CA TYR A 292 0.08 3.29 -12.20
C TYR A 292 -0.91 2.86 -11.12
N ASP A 293 -1.22 3.79 -10.22
CA ASP A 293 -2.22 3.60 -9.18
C ASP A 293 -3.66 3.75 -9.71
N GLY A 294 -4.64 3.20 -9.00
CA GLY A 294 -6.04 3.23 -9.46
C GLY A 294 -6.72 4.58 -9.29
N ASP A 295 -6.18 5.45 -8.43
CA ASP A 295 -6.64 6.82 -8.18
C ASP A 295 -5.75 7.90 -8.83
N TRP A 296 -4.88 7.48 -9.76
CA TRP A 296 -3.86 8.30 -10.43
C TRP A 296 -4.38 9.64 -10.95
N ASP A 297 -5.48 9.64 -11.70
CA ASP A 297 -6.03 10.88 -12.26
C ASP A 297 -6.66 11.76 -11.19
N PHE A 298 -7.28 11.17 -10.16
CA PHE A 298 -7.88 11.94 -9.06
C PHE A 298 -6.80 12.64 -8.23
N LYS A 299 -5.64 12.01 -8.02
CA LYS A 299 -4.48 12.62 -7.32
C LYS A 299 -3.99 13.91 -7.97
N ARG A 300 -4.20 14.11 -9.28
CA ARG A 300 -3.89 15.39 -9.94
C ARG A 300 -4.76 16.53 -9.41
N MET A 301 -6.00 16.25 -9.04
CA MET A 301 -6.91 17.24 -8.45
C MET A 301 -6.50 17.64 -7.04
N CYS A 302 -5.87 16.72 -6.29
CA CYS A 302 -5.35 17.01 -4.95
C CYS A 302 -4.20 18.03 -4.95
N GLN A 303 -3.52 18.23 -6.08
CA GLN A 303 -2.53 19.31 -6.20
C GLN A 303 -3.18 20.71 -6.19
N LEU A 304 -4.41 20.80 -6.70
CA LEU A 304 -5.19 22.04 -6.73
C LEU A 304 -5.93 22.26 -5.40
N ASP A 305 -6.49 21.18 -4.84
CA ASP A 305 -7.17 21.18 -3.55
C ASP A 305 -6.73 19.98 -2.71
N PRO A 306 -5.72 20.15 -1.84
CA PRO A 306 -5.22 19.08 -0.98
C PRO A 306 -6.29 18.41 -0.11
N ALA A 307 -7.36 19.12 0.26
CA ALA A 307 -8.41 18.57 1.11
C ALA A 307 -9.16 17.41 0.43
N LEU A 308 -9.11 17.30 -0.90
CA LEU A 308 -9.68 16.18 -1.64
C LEU A 308 -8.99 14.84 -1.34
N SER A 309 -7.76 14.86 -0.81
CA SER A 309 -7.00 13.63 -0.50
C SER A 309 -7.68 12.78 0.57
N ASP A 310 -8.51 13.37 1.42
CA ASP A 310 -9.32 12.65 2.40
C ASP A 310 -10.20 11.55 1.76
N ARG A 311 -10.64 11.76 0.52
CA ARG A 311 -11.42 10.76 -0.21
C ARG A 311 -10.61 9.52 -0.58
N LEU A 312 -9.30 9.66 -0.72
CA LEU A 312 -8.39 8.63 -1.20
C LEU A 312 -7.71 7.84 -0.08
N PHE A 313 -7.45 8.46 1.07
CA PHE A 313 -6.60 7.87 2.09
C PHE A 313 -7.32 7.59 3.40
N PHE A 314 -7.00 6.44 4.01
CA PHE A 314 -7.11 6.29 5.45
C PHE A 314 -6.05 7.16 6.11
N TYR A 315 -6.41 7.74 7.26
CA TYR A 315 -5.50 8.59 8.02
C TYR A 315 -4.90 9.73 7.16
N SER A 316 -5.74 10.40 6.36
CA SER A 316 -5.31 11.54 5.55
C SER A 316 -4.73 12.65 6.44
N SER A 317 -3.64 13.27 6.00
CA SER A 317 -3.07 14.46 6.61
C SER A 317 -4.03 15.65 6.55
N GLU A 318 -5.03 15.61 5.66
CA GLU A 318 -6.00 16.69 5.41
C GLU A 318 -7.39 16.43 6.01
N HIS A 319 -7.55 15.46 6.90
CA HIS A 319 -8.85 15.11 7.49
C HIS A 319 -9.01 15.45 8.98
N LEU A 320 -10.24 15.79 9.39
CA LEU A 320 -10.58 16.28 10.73
C LEU A 320 -10.90 15.17 11.75
N ALA A 321 -11.11 13.93 11.31
CA ALA A 321 -11.65 12.84 12.14
C ALA A 321 -10.93 11.49 11.95
N GLY A 322 -9.84 11.29 12.69
CA GLY A 322 -9.21 9.98 12.80
C GLY A 322 -7.85 10.11 13.46
N ARG A 323 -7.69 9.55 14.67
CA ARG A 323 -6.35 9.41 15.26
C ARG A 323 -5.59 8.35 14.47
N LEU A 324 -4.32 8.60 14.14
CA LEU A 324 -3.46 7.57 13.55
C LEU A 324 -3.44 6.32 14.45
N LYS A 325 -3.40 5.14 13.84
CA LYS A 325 -3.21 3.86 14.54
C LYS A 325 -1.74 3.69 14.92
N TYR A 326 -1.36 4.24 16.08
CA TYR A 326 0.00 4.16 16.59
C TYR A 326 0.35 2.77 17.09
N ILE A 327 1.56 2.33 16.76
CA ILE A 327 2.20 1.15 17.34
C ILE A 327 3.35 1.57 18.26
N SER A 328 3.52 0.84 19.35
CA SER A 328 4.62 1.09 20.30
C SER A 328 5.96 0.66 19.70
N LEU A 329 6.98 1.51 19.88
CA LEU A 329 8.37 1.22 19.52
C LEU A 329 9.16 0.55 20.66
N SER A 330 8.51 0.16 21.77
CA SER A 330 9.18 -0.46 22.92
C SER A 330 9.87 -1.79 22.60
N GLY A 331 9.38 -2.52 21.60
CA GLY A 331 9.98 -3.78 21.13
C GLY A 331 11.11 -3.62 20.11
N TYR A 332 11.48 -2.39 19.74
CA TYR A 332 12.50 -2.09 18.74
C TYR A 332 13.82 -1.70 19.40
N ASP A 333 14.92 -2.09 18.77
CA ASP A 333 16.28 -1.90 19.25
C ASP A 333 17.19 -1.42 18.10
N THR A 334 18.48 -1.24 18.40
CA THR A 334 19.48 -0.76 17.44
C THR A 334 20.12 -1.86 16.61
N GLU A 335 19.81 -3.11 16.90
CA GLU A 335 20.53 -4.27 16.35
C GLU A 335 19.81 -4.81 15.11
N ASN A 336 18.49 -5.00 15.19
CA ASN A 336 17.74 -5.73 14.17
C ASN A 336 16.53 -4.96 13.64
N TYR A 337 16.33 -5.01 12.33
CA TYR A 337 15.07 -4.60 11.72
C TYR A 337 13.95 -5.54 12.14
N LYS A 338 12.79 -4.94 12.46
CA LYS A 338 11.55 -5.66 12.77
C LYS A 338 10.42 -5.06 11.94
N ARG A 339 9.48 -5.90 11.52
CA ARG A 339 8.31 -5.46 10.77
C ARG A 339 7.50 -4.44 11.56
N LEU A 340 7.39 -3.25 10.99
CA LEU A 340 6.61 -2.13 11.47
C LEU A 340 5.18 -2.17 10.90
N PHE A 341 5.03 -2.16 9.57
CA PHE A 341 3.73 -2.11 8.90
C PHE A 341 3.67 -2.95 7.61
N TYR A 342 2.47 -3.31 7.19
CA TYR A 342 2.17 -3.52 5.77
C TYR A 342 1.37 -2.33 5.25
N CYS A 343 1.51 -2.02 3.97
CA CYS A 343 0.88 -0.87 3.34
C CYS A 343 0.51 -1.21 1.89
N PRO A 344 -0.68 -0.82 1.39
CA PRO A 344 -1.00 -0.92 -0.03
C PRO A 344 -0.10 -0.02 -0.87
N GLU A 345 -0.10 -0.26 -2.17
CA GLU A 345 0.55 0.61 -3.14
C GLU A 345 0.00 2.04 -3.07
N ASN A 346 0.90 3.02 -3.18
CA ASN A 346 0.58 4.42 -3.35
C ASN A 346 1.62 5.06 -4.27
N THR A 347 1.26 5.26 -5.54
CA THR A 347 2.12 5.93 -6.53
C THR A 347 1.44 7.18 -7.08
N LEU A 348 2.25 8.13 -7.58
CA LEU A 348 1.82 9.52 -7.78
C LEU A 348 2.01 9.97 -9.23
N PRO A 349 1.07 10.78 -9.77
CA PRO A 349 1.05 11.18 -11.18
C PRO A 349 2.13 12.21 -11.55
N GLY A 350 3.36 11.73 -11.66
CA GLY A 350 4.54 12.52 -12.01
C GLY A 350 5.13 13.29 -10.83
N THR A 351 6.26 13.95 -11.07
CA THR A 351 7.08 14.57 -10.02
C THR A 351 6.36 15.72 -9.30
N LYS A 352 5.45 16.43 -9.98
CA LYS A 352 4.66 17.53 -9.37
C LYS A 352 3.60 17.04 -8.37
N ALA A 353 3.24 15.76 -8.43
CA ALA A 353 2.26 15.16 -7.53
C ALA A 353 2.87 14.65 -6.22
N GLN A 354 4.19 14.70 -6.07
CA GLN A 354 4.87 14.27 -4.84
C GLN A 354 4.79 15.39 -3.81
N ILE A 355 3.64 15.45 -3.13
CA ILE A 355 3.26 16.45 -2.13
C ILE A 355 2.69 15.79 -0.87
N ASN A 356 2.82 16.50 0.25
CA ASN A 356 2.44 16.04 1.58
C ASN A 356 1.01 15.47 1.68
N ALA A 357 0.04 15.99 0.93
CA ALA A 357 -1.35 15.56 1.06
C ALA A 357 -1.64 14.16 0.50
N ILE A 358 -0.78 13.63 -0.37
CA ILE A 358 -1.07 12.38 -1.10
C ILE A 358 0.04 11.33 -1.05
N SER A 359 1.24 11.67 -0.60
CA SER A 359 2.33 10.72 -0.36
C SER A 359 2.13 9.93 0.93
N THR A 360 2.44 8.64 0.96
CA THR A 360 2.41 7.86 2.22
C THR A 360 3.54 8.28 3.14
N ALA A 361 3.25 8.46 4.43
CA ALA A 361 4.25 8.79 5.45
C ALA A 361 4.26 7.83 6.64
N VAL A 362 5.43 7.76 7.29
CA VAL A 362 5.57 7.28 8.67
C VAL A 362 5.66 8.49 9.60
N VAL A 363 4.71 8.58 10.54
CA VAL A 363 4.69 9.60 11.59
C VAL A 363 5.26 9.00 12.87
N PHE A 364 6.39 9.53 13.32
CA PHE A 364 7.00 9.20 14.61
C PHE A 364 6.48 10.13 15.69
N LYS A 365 5.96 9.55 16.77
CA LYS A 365 5.61 10.27 18.01
C LYS A 365 6.67 10.00 19.06
N GLY A 366 7.13 11.06 19.70
CA GLY A 366 8.07 11.01 20.81
C GLY A 366 7.74 12.01 21.89
N SER A 367 8.69 12.16 22.81
CA SER A 367 8.73 13.31 23.70
C SER A 367 10.15 13.81 23.85
N PHE A 368 10.30 15.06 24.26
CA PHE A 368 11.59 15.65 24.57
C PHE A 368 11.66 16.21 25.98
N LYS A 369 12.89 16.30 26.48
CA LYS A 369 13.27 16.99 27.71
C LYS A 369 14.35 18.01 27.40
N VAL A 370 14.37 19.07 28.19
CA VAL A 370 15.41 20.10 28.17
C VAL A 370 16.06 20.10 29.55
N GLU A 371 17.38 19.93 29.59
CA GLU A 371 18.13 19.89 30.84
C GLU A 371 17.92 21.16 31.67
N GLY A 372 17.60 20.99 32.95
CA GLY A 372 17.41 22.10 33.90
C GLY A 372 16.14 22.93 33.68
N VAL A 373 15.29 22.59 32.70
CA VAL A 373 14.06 23.32 32.40
C VAL A 373 12.83 22.53 32.86
N SER A 374 11.95 23.21 33.60
CA SER A 374 10.66 22.65 34.02
C SER A 374 9.57 23.72 33.95
N ALA A 375 9.23 24.16 32.75
CA ALA A 375 8.10 25.03 32.47
C ALA A 375 6.86 24.21 32.09
N ASP A 376 5.65 24.74 32.24
CA ASP A 376 4.44 24.07 31.71
C ASP A 376 4.29 24.29 30.21
N ASN A 377 4.82 25.40 29.70
CA ASN A 377 4.87 25.74 28.28
C ASN A 377 6.29 26.18 27.91
N ILE A 378 6.79 25.69 26.77
CA ILE A 378 8.00 26.20 26.13
C ILE A 378 7.65 26.74 24.75
N TYR A 379 8.20 27.90 24.40
CA TYR A 379 8.03 28.53 23.10
C TYR A 379 9.34 28.42 22.32
N TYR A 380 9.29 27.85 21.11
CA TYR A 380 10.44 27.75 20.22
C TYR A 380 10.32 28.80 19.12
N TYR A 381 11.28 29.72 19.07
CA TYR A 381 11.36 30.78 18.07
C TYR A 381 12.81 31.06 17.73
N ASN A 382 13.12 31.18 16.44
CA ASN A 382 14.45 31.52 15.94
C ASN A 382 15.60 30.72 16.61
N ARG A 383 15.43 29.39 16.69
CA ARG A 383 16.38 28.43 17.31
C ARG A 383 16.63 28.64 18.82
N THR A 384 15.75 29.36 19.50
CA THR A 384 15.80 29.60 20.95
C THR A 384 14.51 29.10 21.63
N LEU A 385 14.65 28.49 22.79
CA LEU A 385 13.55 28.09 23.67
C LEU A 385 13.32 29.17 24.72
N TYR A 386 12.08 29.63 24.82
CA TYR A 386 11.63 30.57 25.84
C TYR A 386 10.78 29.82 26.86
N THR A 387 11.14 29.94 28.13
CA THR A 387 10.52 29.19 29.24
C THR A 387 9.27 29.87 29.79
N SER A 388 8.93 31.06 29.29
CA SER A 388 7.65 31.72 29.56
C SER A 388 7.20 32.59 28.39
N ILE A 389 5.91 32.95 28.39
CA ILE A 389 5.34 33.84 27.38
C ILE A 389 5.93 35.26 27.48
N ASP A 390 6.23 35.73 28.69
CA ASP A 390 6.80 37.06 28.91
C ASP A 390 8.20 37.17 28.29
N ARG A 391 9.00 36.11 28.39
CA ARG A 391 10.33 36.04 27.77
C ARG A 391 10.27 36.03 26.25
N LEU A 392 9.29 35.32 25.68
CA LEU A 392 9.02 35.39 24.25
C LEU A 392 8.61 36.82 23.84
N LYS A 393 7.71 37.47 24.60
CA LYS A 393 7.27 38.85 24.35
C LYS A 393 8.43 39.84 24.37
N GLU A 394 9.33 39.73 25.35
CA GLU A 394 10.56 40.54 25.44
C GLU A 394 11.42 40.38 24.18
N ALA A 395 11.61 39.15 23.71
CA ALA A 395 12.40 38.87 22.52
C ALA A 395 11.77 39.43 21.23
N LEU A 396 10.46 39.18 21.02
CA LEU A 396 9.73 39.69 19.85
C LEU A 396 9.67 41.22 19.84
N SER A 397 9.48 41.85 21.01
CA SER A 397 9.48 43.32 21.14
C SER A 397 10.84 43.91 20.76
N GLY A 398 11.93 43.22 21.11
CA GLY A 398 13.29 43.59 20.68
C GLY A 398 13.49 43.55 19.16
N GLU A 399 12.68 42.77 18.45
CA GLU A 399 12.63 42.69 16.98
C GLU A 399 11.54 43.58 16.37
N GLY A 400 10.85 44.39 17.18
CA GLY A 400 9.81 45.33 16.73
C GLY A 400 8.41 44.72 16.56
N THR A 401 8.16 43.54 17.12
CA THR A 401 6.85 42.87 17.09
C THR A 401 6.25 42.81 18.50
N ASP A 402 5.08 43.39 18.70
CA ASP A 402 4.33 43.24 19.97
C ASP A 402 3.36 42.07 19.88
N LEU A 403 3.41 41.18 20.88
CA LEU A 403 2.60 39.97 20.94
C LEU A 403 1.44 40.16 21.94
N GLU A 404 0.32 40.63 21.42
CA GLU A 404 -0.92 40.80 22.19
C GLU A 404 -1.73 39.49 22.25
N ASP A 405 -2.00 38.86 21.10
CA ASP A 405 -2.70 37.58 21.00
C ASP A 405 -1.74 36.40 21.11
N THR A 406 -1.93 35.56 22.12
CA THR A 406 -1.09 34.37 22.40
C THR A 406 -1.75 33.07 21.94
N SER A 407 -2.78 33.15 21.09
CA SER A 407 -3.37 32.00 20.43
C SER A 407 -2.34 31.25 19.58
N ASP A 408 -2.46 29.92 19.49
CA ASP A 408 -1.55 29.10 18.67
C ASP A 408 -1.55 29.54 17.20
N LYS A 409 -2.70 30.01 16.70
CA LYS A 409 -2.82 30.57 15.35
C LYS A 409 -1.94 31.79 15.16
N ASN A 410 -1.95 32.73 16.10
CA ASN A 410 -1.12 33.94 16.02
C ASN A 410 0.38 33.61 16.24
N LEU A 411 0.68 32.72 17.19
CA LEU A 411 2.05 32.23 17.41
C LEU A 411 2.63 31.58 16.14
N ALA A 412 1.86 30.70 15.48
CA ALA A 412 2.28 30.06 14.24
C ALA A 412 2.52 31.07 13.11
N ALA A 413 1.68 32.11 12.99
CA ALA A 413 1.86 33.17 11.99
C ALA A 413 3.17 33.95 12.18
N LEU A 414 3.70 33.98 13.42
CA LEU A 414 5.00 34.56 13.77
C LEU A 414 6.15 33.55 13.74
N GLY A 415 5.90 32.30 13.35
CA GLY A 415 6.92 31.24 13.35
C GLY A 415 7.30 30.75 14.75
N VAL A 416 6.45 30.97 15.75
CA VAL A 416 6.65 30.49 17.13
C VAL A 416 5.88 29.19 17.32
N MET A 417 6.57 28.12 17.74
CA MET A 417 5.93 26.87 18.17
C MET A 417 5.74 26.84 19.69
N ARG A 418 4.58 26.40 20.18
CA ARG A 418 4.31 26.22 21.61
C ARG A 418 4.22 24.73 21.95
N PHE A 419 5.08 24.27 22.85
CA PHE A 419 5.08 22.91 23.39
C PHE A 419 4.50 22.93 24.80
N VAL A 420 3.48 22.10 25.05
CA VAL A 420 2.82 21.95 26.35
C VAL A 420 3.37 20.71 27.04
N LYS A 421 3.66 20.82 28.33
CA LYS A 421 4.22 19.71 29.11
C LYS A 421 3.14 18.68 29.45
N GLU A 422 3.44 17.42 29.18
CA GLU A 422 2.65 16.24 29.51
C GLU A 422 3.53 15.21 30.22
N ASP A 423 3.13 14.75 31.41
CA ASP A 423 3.82 13.71 32.20
C ASP A 423 5.33 13.95 32.38
N GLY A 424 5.72 15.21 32.62
CA GLY A 424 7.12 15.56 32.86
C GLY A 424 7.96 15.76 31.59
N THR A 425 7.37 15.63 30.40
CA THR A 425 8.03 15.78 29.09
C THR A 425 7.19 16.63 28.14
N TYR A 426 7.69 16.93 26.96
CA TYR A 426 6.92 17.63 25.92
C TYR A 426 6.70 16.68 24.74
N PRO A 427 5.46 16.37 24.37
CA PRO A 427 5.18 15.58 23.18
C PRO A 427 5.72 16.24 21.92
N VAL A 428 6.17 15.43 20.95
CA VAL A 428 6.68 15.92 19.66
C VAL A 428 6.42 14.91 18.55
N TRP A 429 6.15 15.41 17.35
CA TRP A 429 5.88 14.61 16.16
C TRP A 429 6.85 14.93 15.02
N TYR A 430 7.26 13.89 14.30
CA TYR A 430 8.08 13.98 13.10
C TYR A 430 7.43 13.17 11.98
N THR A 431 7.42 13.71 10.77
CA THR A 431 6.87 13.04 9.58
C THR A 431 8.01 12.69 8.65
N TYR A 432 8.04 11.43 8.21
CA TYR A 432 8.91 10.96 7.13
C TYR A 432 8.03 10.51 5.96
N TRP A 433 8.14 11.19 4.83
CA TRP A 433 7.52 10.77 3.57
C TRP A 433 8.32 9.65 2.95
N ASN A 434 7.66 8.54 2.59
CA ASN A 434 8.39 7.35 2.17
C ASN A 434 9.07 7.56 0.81
N ARG A 435 10.39 7.49 0.81
CA ARG A 435 11.21 7.52 -0.40
C ARG A 435 11.36 6.11 -0.98
N HIS A 436 11.14 5.98 -2.28
CA HIS A 436 11.24 4.74 -3.05
C HIS A 436 12.40 4.75 -4.05
N ASN A 437 12.58 5.86 -4.77
CA ASN A 437 13.65 6.00 -5.77
C ASN A 437 14.35 7.34 -5.66
N ASP A 438 15.31 7.43 -4.73
CA ASP A 438 16.13 8.62 -4.50
C ASP A 438 16.95 8.94 -5.75
N ASN A 439 16.92 10.20 -6.18
CA ASN A 439 17.75 10.66 -7.29
C ASN A 439 19.09 11.26 -6.80
N ASN A 440 19.33 11.23 -5.50
CA ASN A 440 20.50 11.72 -4.76
C ASN A 440 20.70 13.24 -4.90
N ASN A 441 19.65 13.96 -5.28
CA ASN A 441 19.64 15.40 -5.47
C ASN A 441 18.48 16.02 -4.69
N PRO A 442 18.73 16.48 -3.45
CA PRO A 442 17.69 16.93 -2.52
C PRO A 442 17.00 18.25 -2.92
N ASN A 443 17.26 18.76 -4.11
CA ASN A 443 16.63 19.97 -4.66
C ASN A 443 15.82 19.68 -5.92
N VAL A 444 15.80 18.44 -6.41
CA VAL A 444 15.12 18.06 -7.62
C VAL A 444 14.24 16.86 -7.30
N MET A 445 12.98 16.95 -7.67
CA MET A 445 12.03 15.87 -7.47
C MET A 445 12.14 14.85 -8.62
N GLY A 446 12.42 13.59 -8.29
CA GLY A 446 12.65 12.47 -9.20
C GLY A 446 11.41 11.63 -9.50
N ILE A 447 11.50 10.81 -10.55
CA ILE A 447 10.42 9.89 -10.97
C ILE A 447 10.20 8.81 -9.90
N MET A 448 9.00 8.79 -9.32
CA MET A 448 8.60 7.89 -8.22
C MET A 448 9.58 7.95 -7.04
N GLU A 449 10.10 9.14 -6.76
CA GLU A 449 10.99 9.34 -5.63
C GLU A 449 10.25 9.15 -4.31
N PHE A 450 9.02 9.66 -4.20
CA PHE A 450 8.14 9.42 -3.06
C PHE A 450 6.98 8.55 -3.51
N ALA A 451 7.02 7.28 -3.10
CA ALA A 451 6.03 6.28 -3.49
C ALA A 451 6.07 5.10 -2.52
N VAL A 452 5.02 4.29 -2.57
CA VAL A 452 5.00 2.93 -2.01
C VAL A 452 4.61 2.01 -3.14
N VAL A 453 5.57 1.23 -3.65
CA VAL A 453 5.31 0.20 -4.67
C VAL A 453 5.12 -1.15 -4.00
N ARG A 454 4.12 -1.93 -4.43
CA ARG A 454 3.84 -3.26 -3.90
C ARG A 454 5.05 -4.20 -4.03
N ASN A 455 5.08 -5.26 -3.21
CA ASN A 455 6.12 -6.28 -3.19
C ASN A 455 7.56 -5.75 -2.96
N ASN A 456 7.68 -4.62 -2.27
CA ASN A 456 8.94 -4.06 -1.78
C ASN A 456 8.95 -4.02 -0.24
N ILE A 457 10.14 -4.02 0.35
CA ILE A 457 10.39 -3.84 1.78
C ILE A 457 11.18 -2.53 1.96
N TYR A 458 10.64 -1.61 2.75
CA TYR A 458 11.30 -0.36 3.14
C TYR A 458 11.91 -0.53 4.54
N LEU A 459 13.24 -0.63 4.62
CA LEU A 459 13.97 -0.72 5.88
C LEU A 459 14.31 0.69 6.38
N LEU A 460 13.61 1.14 7.43
CA LEU A 460 13.74 2.49 7.96
C LEU A 460 14.64 2.54 9.20
N MET A 461 15.56 3.51 9.22
CA MET A 461 16.36 3.84 10.40
C MET A 461 16.46 5.35 10.57
N VAL A 462 15.98 5.89 11.70
CA VAL A 462 16.17 7.30 12.03
C VAL A 462 17.62 7.52 12.49
N ASN A 463 18.42 8.18 11.68
CA ASN A 463 19.85 8.43 11.94
C ASN A 463 20.04 9.54 12.98
N ARG A 464 19.29 10.63 12.79
CA ARG A 464 19.48 11.88 13.51
C ARG A 464 18.20 12.71 13.54
N ILE A 465 18.00 13.39 14.65
CA ILE A 465 17.04 14.49 14.79
C ILE A 465 17.85 15.76 15.04
N SER A 466 17.68 16.78 14.20
CA SER A 466 18.48 18.02 14.24
C SER A 466 17.75 19.23 14.81
N SER A 467 16.44 19.13 15.03
CA SER A 467 15.59 20.18 15.60
C SER A 467 14.36 19.55 16.25
N LEU A 468 13.63 20.34 17.05
CA LEU A 468 12.29 19.96 17.49
C LEU A 468 11.36 19.82 16.29
N GLY A 469 10.50 18.80 16.34
CA GLY A 469 9.40 18.57 15.40
C GLY A 469 8.15 19.37 15.75
N LEU A 470 6.99 18.88 15.33
CA LEU A 470 5.71 19.55 15.58
C LEU A 470 5.29 19.39 17.06
N PRO A 471 4.71 20.43 17.68
CA PRO A 471 4.16 20.36 19.04
C PRO A 471 2.78 19.69 19.11
N ARG A 472 2.17 19.42 17.95
CA ARG A 472 0.87 18.77 17.80
C ARG A 472 0.93 17.76 16.65
N PRO A 473 0.05 16.76 16.61
CA PRO A 473 0.05 15.77 15.55
C PRO A 473 -0.14 16.39 14.15
N PRO A 474 0.51 15.82 13.10
CA PRO A 474 0.49 16.39 11.74
C PRO A 474 -0.84 16.23 11.00
N TYR A 475 -1.74 15.36 11.48
CA TYR A 475 -3.06 15.11 10.88
C TYR A 475 -4.16 16.03 11.44
N GLU A 476 -3.89 16.78 12.52
CA GLU A 476 -4.89 17.68 13.08
C GLU A 476 -5.02 18.93 12.20
N ILE A 477 -6.20 19.16 11.61
CA ILE A 477 -6.46 20.35 10.78
C ILE A 477 -6.28 21.65 11.58
N GLU A 478 -6.65 21.63 12.86
CA GLU A 478 -6.48 22.76 13.78
C GLU A 478 -5.05 22.95 14.28
N ASN A 479 -4.08 22.13 13.83
CA ASN A 479 -2.66 22.32 14.14
C ASN A 479 -2.12 23.43 13.23
N PRO A 480 -1.87 24.66 13.74
CA PRO A 480 -1.46 25.77 12.90
C PRO A 480 0.00 25.67 12.46
N TRP A 481 0.77 24.71 12.99
CA TRP A 481 2.18 24.48 12.64
C TRP A 481 2.38 23.34 11.65
N LYS A 482 1.33 22.57 11.30
CA LYS A 482 1.48 21.52 10.29
C LYS A 482 1.86 22.17 8.94
N PRO A 483 2.74 21.55 8.14
CA PRO A 483 2.97 21.99 6.77
C PRO A 483 1.68 21.93 5.94
N GLY A 484 1.56 22.81 4.94
CA GLY A 484 0.44 22.75 3.99
C GLY A 484 0.48 21.47 3.16
N GLY A 485 -0.69 20.93 2.80
CA GLY A 485 -0.79 19.68 2.03
C GLY A 485 -0.21 19.76 0.61
N ASN A 486 -0.07 20.96 0.04
CA ASN A 486 0.53 21.19 -1.28
C ASN A 486 2.06 21.42 -1.22
N MET A 487 2.68 21.33 -0.04
CA MET A 487 4.13 21.37 0.09
C MET A 487 4.73 20.16 -0.64
N PRO A 488 5.77 20.34 -1.47
CA PRO A 488 6.53 19.22 -2.02
C PRO A 488 7.12 18.33 -0.93
N ASP A 489 7.22 17.03 -1.17
CA ASP A 489 7.82 16.10 -0.19
C ASP A 489 9.34 16.30 -0.04
N GLU A 490 10.00 16.77 -1.10
CA GLU A 490 11.44 17.06 -1.12
C GLU A 490 11.70 18.41 -0.45
N VAL A 491 11.77 18.40 0.88
CA VAL A 491 12.11 19.56 1.72
C VAL A 491 13.26 19.22 2.66
N PRO A 492 14.07 20.22 3.08
CA PRO A 492 15.12 19.99 4.08
C PRO A 492 14.57 19.34 5.35
N SER A 493 15.01 18.11 5.62
CA SER A 493 14.49 17.33 6.74
C SER A 493 15.17 17.70 8.06
N ILE A 494 14.36 17.84 9.11
CA ILE A 494 14.81 17.93 10.50
C ILE A 494 15.05 16.55 11.14
N MET A 495 14.60 15.49 10.47
CA MET A 495 14.76 14.10 10.86
C MET A 495 15.39 13.33 9.70
N ASP A 496 16.65 13.00 9.85
CA ASP A 496 17.41 12.20 8.89
C ASP A 496 17.05 10.73 9.07
N VAL A 497 16.55 10.12 8.00
CA VAL A 497 16.10 8.73 7.96
C VAL A 497 16.79 8.04 6.79
N THR A 498 17.54 6.99 7.09
CA THR A 498 17.94 6.02 6.06
C THR A 498 16.73 5.18 5.70
N VAL A 499 16.48 5.04 4.40
CA VAL A 499 15.62 4.01 3.85
C VAL A 499 16.42 3.14 2.90
N GLU A 500 16.37 1.83 3.09
CA GLU A 500 16.82 0.86 2.08
C GLU A 500 15.57 0.22 1.49
N VAL A 501 15.47 0.17 0.16
CA VAL A 501 14.33 -0.43 -0.52
C VAL A 501 14.79 -1.77 -1.09
N ASN A 502 14.29 -2.84 -0.50
CA ASN A 502 14.67 -4.19 -0.85
C ASN A 502 13.53 -4.88 -1.57
N GLU A 503 13.89 -5.69 -2.56
CA GLU A 503 12.92 -6.55 -3.22
C GLU A 503 12.46 -7.67 -2.29
N TRP A 504 11.15 -7.92 -2.26
CA TRP A 504 10.56 -8.91 -1.37
C TRP A 504 10.43 -10.27 -2.06
N LYS A 505 11.53 -11.03 -2.08
CA LYS A 505 11.68 -12.26 -2.88
C LYS A 505 11.77 -13.53 -2.03
N GLU A 506 11.85 -14.66 -2.71
CA GLU A 506 12.44 -15.89 -2.17
C GLU A 506 13.93 -15.92 -2.52
N ARG A 507 14.79 -16.33 -1.57
CA ARG A 507 16.18 -16.65 -1.88
C ARG A 507 16.25 -18.10 -2.30
N ILE A 508 16.73 -18.35 -3.51
CA ILE A 508 17.10 -19.70 -3.92
C ILE A 508 18.41 -20.03 -3.18
N LEU A 509 18.36 -20.94 -2.22
CA LEU A 509 19.57 -21.54 -1.66
C LEU A 509 20.11 -22.51 -2.71
N ASP A 510 21.08 -22.06 -3.50
CA ASP A 510 21.90 -22.96 -4.32
C ASP A 510 22.72 -23.84 -3.37
N TYR A 511 22.23 -25.05 -3.12
CA TYR A 511 23.09 -26.12 -2.65
C TYR A 511 23.89 -26.62 -3.86
N GLU A 512 25.11 -26.13 -4.04
CA GLU A 512 26.10 -26.88 -4.82
C GLU A 512 26.24 -28.26 -4.16
N ILE A 513 25.86 -29.32 -4.90
CA ILE A 513 26.03 -30.73 -4.50
C ILE A 513 27.42 -31.21 -4.89
#